data_AF-A0A2D6R0P1-F1
#
_entry.id   AF-A0A2D6R0P1-F1
#
_cell.length_a   1.000
_cell.length_b   1.000
_cell.length_c   1.000
_cell.angle_alpha   90.00
_cell.angle_beta   90.00
_cell.angle_gamma   90.00
#
_symmetry.space_group_name_H-M   'P 1'
#
loop_
_entity.id
_entity.type
_entity.pdbx_description
1 polymer ?
#
loop_
_entity_poly.entity_id
_entity_poly.type
_entity_poly.pdbx_seq_one_letter_code
_entity_poly.pdbx_strand_id
1 'polypeptide(L)'
;MAGSSSLETFRALVLNPEILGFFGGLFEVVGIRVVDTGEEFTCRLRGDAAEFAEGIDESGVDFVVDIRAFQVERLASHIRTGELDEVEQFRVLTNVFGPVANSGFNNPAVGMFMTGRFFSWFIKRRNITHMHLRSPDSSEEPDVEYSLLFVNRQWLLVPGLHGTPERIFEIDIERGLALHRELVAATKAGDWRRWMAFAGGCIDLGDRRSGVQILSARQR
;
A
#
# COMPACT_ATOMS: atom_id res chain seq x y z
N MET A 1 -29.36 -4.08 20.98
CA MET A 1 -28.22 -3.26 21.41
C MET A 1 -27.62 -2.67 20.15
N ALA A 2 -27.73 -1.36 19.94
CA ALA A 2 -26.99 -0.74 18.85
C ALA A 2 -25.51 -0.87 19.20
N GLY A 3 -24.72 -1.55 18.37
CA GLY A 3 -23.28 -1.59 18.53
C GLY A 3 -22.70 -0.18 18.48
N SER A 4 -21.54 0.02 19.10
CA SER A 4 -20.71 1.20 18.86
C SER A 4 -20.52 1.39 17.36
N SER A 5 -20.58 2.63 16.88
CA SER A 5 -20.27 2.93 15.48
C SER A 5 -18.77 2.72 15.23
N SER A 6 -18.37 2.52 13.98
CA SER A 6 -16.96 2.30 13.62
C SER A 6 -16.09 3.49 14.02
N LEU A 7 -16.62 4.70 13.84
CA LEU A 7 -15.95 5.94 14.25
C LEU A 7 -15.77 6.02 15.77
N GLU A 8 -16.81 5.70 16.55
CA GLU A 8 -16.71 5.72 18.01
C GLU A 8 -15.79 4.61 18.54
N THR A 9 -15.77 3.45 17.88
CA THR A 9 -14.80 2.38 18.17
C THR A 9 -13.37 2.89 18.06
N PHE A 10 -13.01 3.60 16.99
CA PHE A 10 -11.67 4.16 16.83
C PHE A 10 -11.39 5.36 17.76
N ARG A 11 -12.35 6.24 18.00
CA ARG A 11 -12.19 7.38 18.94
C ARG A 11 -11.92 6.93 20.38
N ALA A 12 -12.43 5.77 20.76
CA ALA A 12 -12.19 5.20 22.08
C ALA A 12 -10.81 4.57 22.25
N LEU A 13 -10.02 4.41 21.16
CA LEU A 13 -8.69 3.81 21.23
C LEU A 13 -7.65 4.79 21.76
N VAL A 14 -6.81 4.28 22.66
CA VAL A 14 -5.57 4.95 23.06
C VAL A 14 -4.44 4.28 22.29
N LEU A 15 -3.84 5.01 21.34
CA LEU A 15 -2.71 4.49 20.56
C LEU A 15 -1.43 4.67 21.36
N ASN A 16 -0.70 3.59 21.58
CA ASN A 16 0.63 3.65 22.18
C ASN A 16 1.69 4.09 21.13
N PRO A 17 2.92 4.43 21.54
CA PRO A 17 3.97 4.85 20.61
C PRO A 17 4.34 3.81 19.55
N GLU A 18 4.19 2.52 19.83
CA GLU A 18 4.49 1.44 18.89
C GLU A 18 3.47 1.38 17.76
N ILE A 19 2.17 1.41 18.08
CA ILE A 19 1.08 1.49 17.11
C ILE A 19 1.21 2.75 16.25
N LEU A 20 1.49 3.90 16.87
CA LEU A 20 1.71 5.16 16.15
C LEU A 20 2.93 5.06 15.22
N GLY A 21 4.02 4.46 15.70
CA GLY A 21 5.23 4.23 14.92
C GLY A 21 4.99 3.32 13.71
N PHE A 22 4.14 2.30 13.86
CA PHE A 22 3.75 1.42 12.76
C PHE A 22 3.03 2.19 11.64
N PHE A 23 1.99 2.95 11.99
CA PHE A 23 1.24 3.75 11.01
C PHE A 23 2.05 4.94 10.46
N GLY A 24 3.10 5.35 11.17
CA GLY A 24 4.06 6.35 10.73
C GLY A 24 4.59 6.08 9.31
N GLY A 25 4.37 7.05 8.42
CA GLY A 25 4.79 6.97 7.02
C GLY A 25 3.90 6.12 6.12
N LEU A 26 2.86 5.46 6.64
CA LEU A 26 1.85 4.79 5.80
C LEU A 26 0.83 5.77 5.21
N PHE A 27 0.55 6.84 5.96
CA PHE A 27 -0.26 8.01 5.56
C PHE A 27 -0.03 9.14 6.57
N GLU A 28 -0.45 10.36 6.25
CA GLU A 28 -0.68 11.42 7.23
C GLU A 28 -2.18 11.62 7.45
N VAL A 29 -2.99 11.51 6.39
CA VAL A 29 -4.45 11.63 6.45
C VAL A 29 -5.06 10.56 5.55
N VAL A 30 -5.90 9.70 6.11
CA VAL A 30 -6.61 8.66 5.36
C VAL A 30 -8.11 8.83 5.51
N GLY A 31 -8.83 8.80 4.39
CA GLY A 31 -10.28 8.67 4.38
C GLY A 31 -10.66 7.20 4.55
N ILE A 32 -11.64 6.90 5.38
CA ILE A 32 -12.07 5.53 5.69
C ILE A 32 -13.56 5.44 5.41
N ARG A 33 -13.92 4.56 4.47
CA ARG A 33 -15.31 4.21 4.17
C ARG A 33 -15.59 2.80 4.69
N VAL A 34 -16.58 2.67 5.54
CA VAL A 34 -17.05 1.39 6.07
C VAL A 34 -18.21 0.91 5.20
N VAL A 35 -17.91 0.08 4.21
CA VAL A 35 -18.80 -0.16 3.07
C VAL A 35 -20.11 -0.86 3.44
N ASP A 36 -20.12 -1.65 4.51
CA ASP A 36 -21.30 -2.40 4.97
C ASP A 36 -22.20 -1.60 5.91
N THR A 37 -21.72 -0.51 6.51
CA THR A 37 -22.51 0.40 7.36
C THR A 37 -22.81 1.74 6.69
N GLY A 38 -22.05 2.11 5.66
CA GLY A 38 -22.11 3.41 5.01
C GLY A 38 -21.44 4.54 5.81
N GLU A 39 -20.74 4.23 6.91
CA GLU A 39 -20.00 5.23 7.66
C GLU A 39 -18.80 5.74 6.87
N GLU A 40 -18.55 7.04 6.94
CA GLU A 40 -17.38 7.71 6.37
C GLU A 40 -16.74 8.59 7.42
N PHE A 41 -15.42 8.46 7.59
CA PHE A 41 -14.65 9.28 8.52
C PHE A 41 -13.19 9.37 8.08
N THR A 42 -12.48 10.32 8.66
CA THR A 42 -11.08 10.58 8.36
C THR A 42 -10.22 10.32 9.59
N CYS A 43 -9.07 9.70 9.40
CA CYS A 43 -8.01 9.58 10.41
C CYS A 43 -6.82 10.45 10.00
N ARG A 44 -6.37 11.34 10.90
CA ARG A 44 -5.15 12.14 10.73
C ARG A 44 -4.13 11.75 11.79
N LEU A 45 -2.92 11.36 11.37
CA LEU A 45 -1.80 11.18 12.27
C LEU A 45 -1.17 12.54 12.59
N ARG A 46 -0.92 12.81 13.87
CA ARG A 46 -0.25 13.99 14.39
C ARG A 46 0.84 13.59 15.36
N GLY A 47 2.04 13.30 14.86
CA GLY A 47 3.19 12.99 15.71
C GLY A 47 2.92 11.83 16.67
N ASP A 48 2.51 12.14 17.89
CA ASP A 48 2.20 11.23 18.99
C ASP A 48 0.70 10.93 19.20
N ALA A 49 -0.17 11.34 18.27
CA ALA A 49 -1.61 11.08 18.34
C ALA A 49 -2.25 10.77 16.98
N ALA A 50 -3.45 10.20 17.01
CA ALA A 50 -4.34 10.11 15.86
C ALA A 50 -5.68 10.81 16.16
N GLU A 51 -6.16 11.60 15.21
CA GLU A 51 -7.43 12.33 15.30
C GLU A 51 -8.45 11.76 14.31
N PHE A 52 -9.67 11.50 14.79
CA PHE A 52 -10.75 10.95 13.98
C PHE A 52 -11.92 11.95 13.84
N ALA A 53 -12.25 12.30 12.60
CA ALA A 53 -13.30 13.25 12.25
C ALA A 53 -14.35 12.59 11.35
N GLU A 54 -15.61 12.98 11.49
CA GLU A 54 -16.71 12.49 10.65
C GLU A 54 -16.59 13.02 9.21
N GLY A 55 -16.96 12.19 8.24
CA GLY A 55 -16.89 12.50 6.83
C GLY A 55 -15.49 12.38 6.22
N ILE A 56 -15.44 12.49 4.89
CA ILE A 56 -14.21 12.47 4.09
C ILE A 56 -14.19 13.75 3.24
N ASP A 57 -13.15 14.57 3.40
CA ASP A 57 -12.79 15.59 2.42
C ASP A 57 -11.82 14.97 1.42
N GLU A 58 -12.33 14.54 0.26
CA GLU A 58 -11.52 13.86 -0.76
C GLU A 58 -10.32 14.69 -1.23
N SER A 59 -10.39 16.03 -1.12
CA SER A 59 -9.28 16.91 -1.50
C SER A 59 -8.18 17.02 -0.42
N GLY A 60 -8.49 16.62 0.81
CA GLY A 60 -7.64 16.77 1.99
C GLY A 60 -7.04 15.47 2.54
N VAL A 61 -7.39 14.31 1.95
CA VAL A 61 -6.84 12.99 2.31
C VAL A 61 -5.76 12.54 1.33
N ASP A 62 -4.81 11.72 1.80
CA ASP A 62 -3.78 11.13 0.92
C ASP A 62 -4.40 10.09 -0.04
N PHE A 63 -5.39 9.34 0.46
CA PHE A 63 -6.19 8.34 -0.24
C PHE A 63 -7.39 7.92 0.62
N VAL A 64 -8.33 7.20 0.02
CA VAL A 64 -9.47 6.58 0.70
C VAL A 64 -9.28 5.06 0.71
N VAL A 65 -9.56 4.43 1.86
CA VAL A 65 -9.64 2.97 2.00
C VAL A 65 -11.09 2.56 2.22
N ASP A 66 -11.46 1.46 1.58
CA ASP A 66 -12.75 0.81 1.77
C ASP A 66 -12.53 -0.42 2.67
N ILE A 67 -13.17 -0.43 3.84
CA ILE A 67 -13.10 -1.51 4.83
C ILE A 67 -14.50 -1.91 5.28
N ARG A 68 -14.62 -3.02 5.99
CA ARG A 68 -15.87 -3.50 6.61
C ARG A 68 -15.85 -3.33 8.12
N ALA A 69 -17.01 -3.25 8.76
CA ALA A 69 -17.13 -3.04 10.21
C ALA A 69 -16.39 -4.12 11.02
N PHE A 70 -16.37 -5.38 10.55
CA PHE A 70 -15.60 -6.43 11.24
C PHE A 70 -14.08 -6.18 11.20
N GLN A 71 -13.56 -5.51 10.16
CA GLN A 71 -12.13 -5.17 10.06
C GLN A 71 -11.79 -4.04 11.03
N VAL A 72 -12.70 -3.09 11.23
CA VAL A 72 -12.58 -2.05 12.26
C VAL A 72 -12.48 -2.68 13.63
N GLU A 73 -13.42 -3.56 13.99
CA GLU A 73 -13.42 -4.22 15.30
C GLU A 73 -12.18 -5.11 15.52
N ARG A 74 -11.74 -5.84 14.49
CA ARG A 74 -10.52 -6.65 14.55
C ARG A 74 -9.30 -5.78 14.79
N LEU A 75 -9.07 -4.75 13.96
CA LEU A 75 -7.94 -3.84 14.12
C LEU A 75 -7.97 -3.15 15.50
N ALA A 76 -9.15 -2.69 15.94
CA ALA A 76 -9.33 -2.11 17.25
C ALA A 76 -8.97 -3.10 18.38
N SER A 77 -9.26 -4.39 18.21
CA SER A 77 -8.84 -5.42 19.17
C SER A 77 -7.33 -5.53 19.29
N HIS A 78 -6.59 -5.56 18.18
CA HIS A 78 -5.12 -5.61 18.21
C HIS A 78 -4.51 -4.32 18.79
N ILE A 79 -5.07 -3.16 18.45
CA ILE A 79 -4.62 -1.88 19.02
C ILE A 79 -4.80 -1.87 20.54
N ARG A 80 -5.91 -2.42 21.07
CA ARG A 80 -6.14 -2.51 22.52
C ARG A 80 -5.15 -3.44 23.23
N THR A 81 -4.66 -4.48 22.55
CA THR A 81 -3.60 -5.35 23.09
C THR A 81 -2.22 -4.69 23.03
N GLY A 82 -2.08 -3.60 22.28
CA GLY A 82 -0.87 -2.76 22.24
C GLY A 82 0.12 -3.13 21.14
N GLU A 83 -0.13 -4.20 20.39
CA GLU A 83 0.77 -4.72 19.36
C GLU A 83 -0.06 -5.15 18.14
N LEU A 84 0.50 -4.94 16.95
CA LEU A 84 -0.01 -5.54 15.71
C LEU A 84 0.91 -6.70 15.37
N ASP A 85 0.38 -7.91 15.37
CA ASP A 85 1.13 -9.06 14.85
C ASP A 85 1.37 -8.93 13.34
N GLU A 86 2.27 -9.76 12.80
CA GLU A 86 2.63 -9.68 11.38
C GLU A 86 1.42 -9.88 10.45
N VAL A 87 0.45 -10.71 10.85
CA VAL A 87 -0.75 -10.94 10.05
C VAL A 87 -1.60 -9.67 9.97
N GLU A 88 -1.83 -8.98 11.09
CA GLU A 88 -2.58 -7.72 11.10
C GLU A 88 -1.82 -6.58 10.40
N GLN A 89 -0.49 -6.54 10.54
CA GLN A 89 0.33 -5.60 9.77
C GLN A 89 0.20 -5.86 8.26
N PHE A 90 0.15 -7.12 7.82
CA PHE A 90 -0.04 -7.50 6.42
C PHE A 90 -1.43 -7.08 5.91
N ARG A 91 -2.47 -7.26 6.73
CA ARG A 91 -3.84 -6.80 6.44
C ARG A 91 -3.91 -5.27 6.31
N VAL A 92 -3.21 -4.52 7.16
CA VAL A 92 -3.14 -3.07 7.01
C VAL A 92 -2.45 -2.71 5.69
N LEU A 93 -1.27 -3.27 5.43
CA LEU A 93 -0.49 -3.01 4.21
C LEU A 93 -1.32 -3.25 2.95
N THR A 94 -2.00 -4.39 2.85
CA THR A 94 -2.82 -4.75 1.68
C THR A 94 -4.01 -3.84 1.46
N ASN A 95 -4.60 -3.26 2.52
CA ASN A 95 -5.67 -2.27 2.40
C ASN A 95 -5.17 -0.90 1.92
N VAL A 96 -3.93 -0.51 2.25
CA VAL A 96 -3.39 0.82 1.91
C VAL A 96 -2.57 0.84 0.62
N PHE A 97 -1.95 -0.28 0.26
CA PHE A 97 -0.97 -0.33 -0.85
C PHE A 97 -1.58 0.03 -2.20
N GLY A 98 -2.71 -0.61 -2.55
CA GLY A 98 -3.42 -0.36 -3.80
C GLY A 98 -3.85 1.10 -3.96
N PRO A 99 -4.60 1.67 -2.98
CA PRO A 99 -5.02 3.06 -3.01
C PRO A 99 -3.85 4.06 -3.15
N VAL A 100 -2.77 3.88 -2.38
CA VAL A 100 -1.60 4.78 -2.45
C VAL A 100 -0.89 4.68 -3.80
N ALA A 101 -0.65 3.47 -4.30
CA ALA A 101 -0.01 3.28 -5.60
C ALA A 101 -0.79 3.93 -6.73
N ASN A 102 -2.11 3.75 -6.75
CA ASN A 102 -2.97 4.36 -7.76
C ASN A 102 -3.03 5.89 -7.62
N SER A 103 -3.05 6.42 -6.40
CA SER A 103 -2.96 7.88 -6.16
C SER A 103 -1.62 8.45 -6.65
N GLY A 104 -0.51 7.82 -6.28
CA GLY A 104 0.84 8.25 -6.64
C GLY A 104 1.12 8.20 -8.14
N PHE A 105 0.70 7.14 -8.84
CA PHE A 105 0.93 7.00 -10.28
C PHE A 105 0.12 7.96 -11.16
N ASN A 106 -1.01 8.46 -10.66
CA ASN A 106 -1.84 9.44 -11.36
C ASN A 106 -1.34 10.89 -11.20
N ASN A 107 -0.28 11.14 -10.43
CA ASN A 107 0.26 12.48 -10.24
C ASN A 107 0.96 13.02 -11.52
N PRO A 108 0.53 14.17 -12.10
CA PRO A 108 1.08 14.71 -13.35
C PRO A 108 2.58 15.01 -13.34
N ALA A 109 3.11 15.50 -12.21
CA ALA A 109 4.53 15.81 -12.05
C ALA A 109 5.40 14.54 -12.17
N VAL A 110 4.85 13.42 -11.73
CA VAL A 110 5.48 12.10 -11.75
C VAL A 110 5.37 11.48 -13.13
N GLY A 111 4.24 11.67 -13.83
CA GLY A 111 4.05 11.20 -15.21
C GLY A 111 5.12 11.73 -16.18
N MET A 112 5.57 12.98 -16.03
CA MET A 112 6.64 13.53 -16.87
C MET A 112 7.99 12.82 -16.62
N PHE A 113 8.35 12.55 -15.37
CA PHE A 113 9.60 11.88 -15.00
C PHE A 113 9.57 10.38 -15.31
N MET A 114 8.54 9.67 -14.84
CA MET A 114 8.40 8.22 -14.97
C MET A 114 8.22 7.76 -16.42
N THR A 115 7.79 8.64 -17.33
CA THR A 115 7.66 8.32 -18.77
C THR A 115 8.89 8.70 -19.59
N GLY A 116 9.82 9.47 -19.01
CA GLY A 116 11.05 9.89 -19.66
C GLY A 116 11.90 8.70 -20.14
N ARG A 117 12.59 8.89 -21.27
CA ARG A 117 13.47 7.87 -21.88
C ARG A 117 14.63 7.48 -20.96
N PHE A 118 15.17 8.44 -20.20
CA PHE A 118 16.23 8.20 -19.21
C PHE A 118 15.77 7.31 -18.06
N PHE A 119 14.61 7.59 -17.48
CA PHE A 119 14.04 6.74 -16.43
C PHE A 119 13.73 5.34 -16.96
N SER A 120 13.12 5.24 -18.15
CA SER A 120 12.84 3.97 -18.82
C SER A 120 14.06 3.07 -18.94
N TRP A 121 15.20 3.67 -19.29
CA TRP A 121 16.47 2.98 -19.44
C TRP A 121 17.05 2.59 -18.07
N PHE A 122 17.01 3.49 -17.09
CA PHE A 122 17.52 3.28 -15.73
C PHE A 122 16.85 2.10 -15.02
N ILE A 123 15.51 1.99 -15.08
CA ILE A 123 14.79 0.89 -14.42
C ILE A 123 14.71 -0.40 -15.25
N LYS A 124 15.32 -0.43 -16.45
CA LYS A 124 15.08 -1.44 -17.49
C LYS A 124 13.57 -1.71 -17.63
N ARG A 125 12.81 -0.66 -17.95
CA ARG A 125 11.34 -0.64 -17.90
C ARG A 125 10.76 -1.88 -18.56
N ARG A 126 9.94 -2.58 -17.79
CA ARG A 126 9.17 -3.75 -18.19
C ARG A 126 7.72 -3.32 -18.36
N ASN A 127 7.04 -3.83 -19.39
CA ASN A 127 5.65 -3.45 -19.61
C ASN A 127 4.72 -4.11 -18.59
N ILE A 128 5.10 -5.30 -18.12
CA ILE A 128 4.34 -6.08 -17.13
C ILE A 128 5.30 -6.58 -16.06
N THR A 129 5.02 -6.20 -14.81
CA THR A 129 5.69 -6.74 -13.62
C THR A 129 4.63 -7.33 -12.70
N HIS A 130 4.81 -8.59 -12.31
CA HIS A 130 3.96 -9.22 -11.28
C HIS A 130 4.57 -8.99 -9.91
N MET A 131 3.74 -8.68 -8.92
CA MET A 131 4.12 -8.48 -7.53
C MET A 131 3.36 -9.46 -6.67
N HIS A 132 4.06 -10.32 -5.96
CA HIS A 132 3.51 -11.25 -4.98
C HIS A 132 3.87 -10.73 -3.60
N LEU A 133 2.88 -10.23 -2.88
CA LEU A 133 2.99 -9.86 -1.49
C LEU A 133 2.72 -11.11 -0.65
N ARG A 134 3.77 -11.65 -0.03
CA ARG A 134 3.72 -12.93 0.69
C ARG A 134 3.10 -12.74 2.06
N SER A 135 2.07 -13.51 2.34
CA SER A 135 1.45 -13.56 3.66
C SER A 135 2.43 -14.17 4.67
N PRO A 136 2.55 -13.59 5.88
CA PRO A 136 3.35 -14.19 6.95
C PRO A 136 2.74 -15.51 7.44
N ASP A 137 1.41 -15.68 7.32
CA ASP A 137 0.71 -16.93 7.62
C ASP A 137 -0.40 -17.21 6.59
N SER A 138 -0.10 -18.15 5.69
CA SER A 138 -1.03 -18.60 4.63
C SER A 138 -2.32 -19.26 5.14
N SER A 139 -2.38 -19.67 6.41
CA SER A 139 -3.58 -20.25 7.01
C SER A 139 -4.60 -19.20 7.42
N GLU A 140 -4.14 -17.98 7.70
CA GLU A 140 -4.98 -16.84 8.06
C GLU A 140 -5.28 -15.93 6.88
N GLU A 141 -4.26 -15.63 6.06
CA GLU A 141 -4.39 -14.73 4.92
C GLU A 141 -3.63 -15.31 3.71
N PRO A 142 -4.23 -15.32 2.51
CA PRO A 142 -3.51 -15.72 1.31
C PRO A 142 -2.51 -14.65 0.87
N ASP A 143 -1.56 -15.04 0.02
CA ASP A 143 -0.73 -14.09 -0.71
C ASP A 143 -1.60 -13.14 -1.54
N VAL A 144 -1.17 -11.88 -1.64
CA VAL A 144 -1.86 -10.87 -2.44
C VAL A 144 -1.04 -10.56 -3.68
N GLU A 145 -1.71 -10.60 -4.83
CA GLU A 145 -1.05 -10.47 -6.13
C GLU A 145 -1.46 -9.17 -6.80
N TYR A 146 -0.49 -8.52 -7.44
CA TYR A 146 -0.72 -7.34 -8.27
C TYR A 146 0.03 -7.44 -9.59
N SER A 147 -0.52 -6.80 -10.61
CA SER A 147 0.16 -6.52 -11.87
C SER A 147 0.43 -5.04 -11.99
N LEU A 148 1.70 -4.68 -12.03
CA LEU A 148 2.15 -3.34 -12.37
C LEU A 148 2.35 -3.28 -13.90
N LEU A 149 1.47 -2.54 -14.56
CA LEU A 149 1.42 -2.39 -16.00
C LEU A 149 1.90 -1.01 -16.42
N PHE A 150 2.67 -0.93 -17.50
CA PHE A 150 3.01 0.33 -18.16
C PHE A 150 2.29 0.42 -19.51
N VAL A 151 1.16 1.14 -19.55
CA VAL A 151 0.29 1.26 -20.73
C VAL A 151 0.04 2.74 -21.02
N ASN A 152 0.06 3.15 -22.29
CA ASN A 152 -0.20 4.54 -22.72
C ASN A 152 0.61 5.61 -21.97
N ARG A 153 1.87 5.29 -21.63
CA ARG A 153 2.76 6.15 -20.83
C ARG A 153 2.24 6.41 -19.40
N GLN A 154 1.51 5.47 -18.83
CA GLN A 154 1.05 5.53 -17.44
C GLN A 154 1.35 4.21 -16.74
N TRP A 155 1.65 4.28 -15.45
CA TRP A 155 1.77 3.12 -14.59
C TRP A 155 0.41 2.84 -13.97
N LEU A 156 -0.01 1.58 -14.00
CA LEU A 156 -1.26 1.11 -13.44
C LEU A 156 -1.00 -0.10 -12.56
N LEU A 157 -1.43 -0.05 -11.31
CA LEU A 157 -1.42 -1.21 -10.43
C LEU A 157 -2.80 -1.85 -10.44
N VAL A 158 -2.87 -3.10 -10.89
CA VAL A 158 -4.12 -3.86 -11.00
C VAL A 158 -4.07 -5.05 -10.05
N PRO A 159 -5.12 -5.32 -9.25
CA PRO A 159 -5.22 -6.54 -8.47
C PRO A 159 -5.20 -7.80 -9.35
N GLY A 160 -4.46 -8.82 -8.90
CA GLY A 160 -4.27 -10.10 -9.59
C GLY A 160 -3.15 -10.10 -10.64
N LEU A 161 -2.86 -11.29 -11.18
CA LEU A 161 -1.86 -11.50 -12.22
C LEU A 161 -2.47 -11.41 -13.62
N HIS A 162 -1.99 -10.45 -14.40
CA HIS A 162 -2.49 -10.15 -15.75
C HIS A 162 -1.34 -10.22 -16.75
N GLY A 163 -1.58 -10.91 -17.87
CA GLY A 163 -0.61 -11.08 -18.93
C GLY A 163 0.62 -11.91 -18.54
N THR A 164 1.67 -11.83 -19.35
CA THR A 164 2.95 -12.53 -19.09
C THR A 164 3.94 -11.54 -18.48
N PRO A 165 4.48 -11.81 -17.29
CA PRO A 165 5.41 -10.90 -16.65
C PRO A 165 6.77 -10.92 -17.35
N GLU A 166 7.35 -9.73 -17.53
CA GLU A 166 8.78 -9.63 -17.86
C GLU A 166 9.65 -9.55 -16.60
N ARG A 167 9.01 -9.40 -15.43
CA ARG A 167 9.62 -9.37 -14.09
C ARG A 167 8.61 -9.82 -13.04
N ILE A 168 9.11 -10.52 -12.02
CA ILE A 168 8.33 -10.96 -10.86
C ILE A 168 9.01 -10.40 -9.62
N PHE A 169 8.25 -9.80 -8.71
CA PHE A 169 8.69 -9.40 -7.38
C PHE A 169 8.05 -10.29 -6.34
N GLU A 170 8.89 -10.77 -5.43
CA GLU A 170 8.50 -11.53 -4.24
C GLU A 170 8.77 -10.63 -3.04
N ILE A 171 7.71 -10.22 -2.35
CA ILE A 171 7.75 -9.13 -1.37
C ILE A 171 7.17 -9.65 -0.06
N ASP A 172 8.03 -9.81 0.94
CA ASP A 172 7.61 -10.04 2.32
C ASP A 172 7.03 -8.77 2.96
N ILE A 173 6.49 -8.91 4.17
CA ILE A 173 5.83 -7.80 4.88
C ILE A 173 6.78 -6.62 5.16
N GLU A 174 8.00 -6.90 5.62
CA GLU A 174 8.99 -5.88 5.96
C GLU A 174 9.30 -5.01 4.75
N ARG A 175 9.58 -5.66 3.61
CA ARG A 175 9.84 -4.98 2.33
C ARG A 175 8.61 -4.28 1.80
N GLY A 176 7.44 -4.88 1.94
CA GLY A 176 6.18 -4.28 1.51
C GLY A 176 5.89 -2.97 2.24
N LEU A 177 6.06 -2.96 3.57
CA LEU A 177 5.92 -1.75 4.39
C LEU A 177 6.98 -0.71 4.04
N ALA A 178 8.24 -1.10 3.85
CA ALA A 178 9.32 -0.19 3.45
C ALA A 178 9.03 0.45 2.08
N LEU A 179 8.63 -0.35 1.09
CA LEU A 179 8.26 0.10 -0.24
C LEU A 179 7.08 1.09 -0.19
N HIS A 180 6.06 0.78 0.60
CA HIS A 180 4.90 1.65 0.80
C HIS A 180 5.29 2.99 1.41
N ARG A 181 6.12 3.01 2.45
CA ARG A 181 6.59 4.25 3.09
C ARG A 181 7.38 5.13 2.12
N GLU A 182 8.26 4.53 1.32
CA GLU A 182 8.99 5.25 0.26
C GLU A 182 8.05 5.81 -0.82
N LEU A 183 7.00 5.07 -1.19
CA LEU A 183 5.99 5.52 -2.13
C LEU A 183 5.20 6.73 -1.59
N VAL A 184 4.77 6.70 -0.32
CA VAL A 184 4.13 7.84 0.35
C VAL A 184 5.09 9.03 0.38
N ALA A 185 6.33 8.82 0.83
CA ALA A 185 7.35 9.84 0.92
C ALA A 185 7.66 10.49 -0.44
N ALA A 186 7.68 9.72 -1.52
CA ALA A 186 7.89 10.20 -2.88
C ALA A 186 6.68 10.98 -3.41
N THR A 187 5.47 10.50 -3.12
CA THR A 187 4.21 11.15 -3.55
C THR A 187 4.06 12.53 -2.92
N LYS A 188 4.42 12.68 -1.63
CA LYS A 188 4.30 13.97 -0.92
C LYS A 188 5.41 14.97 -1.23
N ALA A 189 6.63 14.49 -1.53
CA ALA A 189 7.76 15.38 -1.75
C ALA A 189 7.64 16.23 -3.03
N GLY A 190 6.85 15.78 -4.02
CA GLY A 190 6.70 16.47 -5.30
C GLY A 190 8.00 16.65 -6.11
N ASP A 191 9.11 16.00 -5.69
CA ASP A 191 10.44 16.12 -6.28
C ASP A 191 10.91 14.78 -6.85
N TRP A 192 11.45 14.82 -8.06
CA TRP A 192 11.95 13.67 -8.82
C TRP A 192 13.09 12.92 -8.12
N ARG A 193 13.83 13.56 -7.21
CA ARG A 193 14.90 12.90 -6.44
C ARG A 193 14.40 11.80 -5.53
N ARG A 194 13.27 12.01 -4.83
CA ARG A 194 12.65 10.96 -4.01
C ARG A 194 12.07 9.84 -4.87
N TRP A 195 11.54 10.17 -6.04
CA TRP A 195 11.11 9.17 -7.02
C TRP A 195 12.27 8.32 -7.55
N MET A 196 13.48 8.87 -7.68
CA MET A 196 14.66 8.06 -8.00
C MET A 196 15.06 7.10 -6.88
N ALA A 197 14.99 7.53 -5.62
CA ALA A 197 15.27 6.66 -4.48
C ALA A 197 14.28 5.48 -4.44
N PHE A 198 12.98 5.77 -4.56
CA PHE A 198 11.94 4.75 -4.69
C PHE A 198 12.20 3.79 -5.86
N ALA A 199 12.52 4.32 -7.05
CA ALA A 199 12.80 3.50 -8.22
C ALA A 199 14.07 2.64 -8.05
N GLY A 200 15.10 3.15 -7.37
CA GLY A 200 16.29 2.38 -7.01
C GLY A 200 15.96 1.18 -6.12
N GLY A 201 15.11 1.37 -5.11
CA GLY A 201 14.59 0.29 -4.27
C GLY A 201 13.85 -0.78 -5.09
N CYS A 202 13.00 -0.38 -6.03
CA CYS A 202 12.31 -1.30 -6.95
C CYS A 202 13.25 -2.09 -7.88
N ILE A 203 14.40 -1.52 -8.25
CA ILE A 203 15.41 -2.25 -9.04
C ILE A 203 16.10 -3.30 -8.18
N ASP A 204 16.50 -2.97 -6.95
CA ASP A 204 17.14 -3.92 -6.03
C ASP A 204 16.22 -5.11 -5.70
N LEU A 205 14.90 -4.85 -5.56
CA LEU A 205 13.88 -5.89 -5.46
C LEU A 205 13.88 -6.87 -6.64
N GLY A 206 14.28 -6.43 -7.84
CA GLY A 206 14.31 -7.25 -9.05
C GLY A 206 15.64 -7.95 -9.32
N ASP A 207 16.76 -7.39 -8.85
CA ASP A 207 18.10 -7.92 -9.11
C ASP A 207 18.57 -8.92 -8.04
N ARG A 208 18.02 -8.87 -6.81
CA ARG A 208 18.25 -9.91 -5.78
C ARG A 208 17.46 -11.17 -6.14
N ARG A 209 18.06 -11.97 -7.03
CA ARG A 209 17.63 -13.30 -7.49
C ARG A 209 16.70 -14.01 -6.49
N SER A 210 15.41 -14.01 -6.81
CA SER A 210 14.66 -15.27 -6.85
C SER A 210 15.52 -16.30 -7.59
N GLY A 211 15.89 -17.39 -6.91
CA GLY A 211 16.53 -18.56 -7.51
C GLY A 211 15.58 -19.28 -8.46
N VAL A 212 15.18 -18.62 -9.55
CA VAL A 212 14.29 -19.17 -10.57
C VAL A 212 15.15 -19.63 -11.73
N GLN A 213 15.24 -20.96 -11.83
CA GLN A 213 15.48 -21.65 -13.09
C GLN A 213 14.61 -21.00 -14.17
N ILE A 214 15.22 -20.66 -15.29
CA ILE A 214 14.50 -20.34 -16.51
C ILE A 214 13.77 -21.62 -16.93
N LEU A 215 12.55 -21.82 -16.43
CA LEU A 215 11.62 -22.75 -17.06
C LEU A 215 11.18 -22.09 -18.35
N SER A 216 11.91 -22.43 -19.42
CA SER A 216 11.44 -22.21 -20.77
C SER A 216 10.11 -22.93 -20.92
N ALA A 217 9.00 -22.20 -20.88
CA ALA A 217 7.73 -22.67 -21.39
C ALA A 217 7.88 -22.84 -22.92
N ARG A 218 8.40 -23.98 -23.35
CA ARG A 218 8.21 -24.48 -24.70
C ARG A 218 6.80 -25.05 -24.76
N GLN A 219 5.96 -24.39 -25.54
CA GLN A 219 4.68 -24.92 -26.02
C GLN A 219 4.85 -26.35 -26.55
N ARG A 220 4.04 -27.27 -26.04
CA ARG A 220 3.27 -28.26 -26.81
C ARG A 220 1.96 -28.53 -26.11
#